data_AF-A0AAW8EFS6-F1
#
_entry.id   AF-A0AAW8EFS6-F1
#
_cell.length_a   1.000
_cell.length_b   1.000
_cell.length_c   1.000
_cell.angle_alpha   90.00
_cell.angle_beta   90.00
_cell.angle_gamma   90.00
#
_symmetry.space_group_name_H-M   'P 1'
#
loop_
_entity.id
_entity.type
_entity.pdbx_description
1 polymer ?
#
loop_
_entity_poly.entity_id
_entity_poly.type
_entity_poly.pdbx_seq_one_letter_code
_entity_poly.pdbx_strand_id
1 'polypeptide(L)'
;MLALGRNPDVSLKRARELHQEARKLVASGISPVHHKQQEKLSIVGAVASTWQEVTNGRLRASTATQRDREIKNDLLPKLRLWQRR
;
A
#
# COMPACT_ATOMS: atom_id res chain seq x y z
N MET A 1 -13.68 11.47 -4.00
CA MET A 1 -14.44 10.83 -2.90
C MET A 1 -13.67 9.62 -2.39
N LEU A 2 -13.69 9.35 -1.07
CA LEU A 2 -13.06 8.17 -0.46
C LEU A 2 -14.10 7.07 -0.26
N ALA A 3 -13.85 5.88 -0.81
CA ALA A 3 -14.68 4.70 -0.56
C ALA A 3 -14.33 4.07 0.79
N LEU A 4 -15.34 3.92 1.66
CA LEU A 4 -15.21 3.42 3.04
C LEU A 4 -15.48 1.91 3.17
N GLY A 5 -16.08 1.29 2.16
CA GLY A 5 -16.41 -0.14 2.12
C GLY A 5 -17.88 -0.40 1.83
N ARG A 6 -18.27 -1.67 1.84
CA ARG A 6 -19.64 -2.14 1.60
C ARG A 6 -20.22 -2.69 2.91
N ASN A 7 -21.49 -2.40 3.19
CA ASN A 7 -22.23 -3.03 4.28
C ASN A 7 -22.69 -4.44 3.81
N PRO A 8 -22.55 -5.52 4.60
CA PRO A 8 -22.14 -5.59 6.01
C PRO A 8 -20.64 -5.77 6.29
N ASP A 9 -19.81 -5.92 5.27
CA ASP A 9 -18.35 -6.12 5.43
C ASP A 9 -17.71 -5.01 6.27
N VAL A 10 -18.23 -3.79 6.16
CA VAL A 10 -17.91 -2.66 7.04
C VAL A 10 -19.18 -2.23 7.77
N SER A 11 -19.17 -2.38 9.10
CA SER A 11 -20.27 -1.93 9.95
C SER A 11 -20.46 -0.41 9.87
N LEU A 12 -21.69 0.05 10.11
CA LEU A 12 -22.00 1.49 10.19
C LEU A 12 -21.13 2.23 11.21
N LYS A 13 -20.81 1.59 12.34
CA LYS A 13 -19.90 2.15 13.34
C LYS A 13 -18.52 2.39 12.75
N ARG A 14 -17.93 1.37 12.10
CA ARG A 14 -16.61 1.47 11.49
C ARG A 14 -16.58 2.49 10.34
N ALA A 15 -17.63 2.55 9.53
CA ALA A 15 -17.75 3.56 8.47
C ALA A 15 -17.75 4.99 9.04
N ARG A 16 -18.43 5.23 10.17
CA ARG A 16 -18.41 6.54 10.85
C ARG A 16 -17.03 6.89 11.37
N GLU A 17 -16.31 5.93 11.97
CA GLU A 17 -14.94 6.13 12.44
C GLU A 17 -14.00 6.50 11.28
N LEU A 18 -14.02 5.73 10.19
CA LEU A 18 -13.21 6.00 9.00
C LEU A 18 -13.52 7.36 8.37
N HIS A 19 -14.78 7.79 8.40
CA HIS A 19 -15.16 9.13 7.96
C HIS A 19 -14.56 10.22 8.86
N GLN A 20 -14.56 10.05 10.19
CA GLN A 20 -13.92 11.01 11.10
C GLN A 20 -12.41 11.08 10.90
N GLU A 21 -11.74 9.94 10.74
CA GLU A 21 -10.31 9.86 10.42
C GLU A 21 -10.00 10.60 9.11
N ALA A 22 -10.80 10.41 8.06
CA ALA A 22 -10.66 11.14 6.81
C ALA A 22 -10.83 12.65 6.97
N ARG A 23 -11.78 13.10 7.81
CA ARG A 23 -11.94 14.55 8.10
C ARG A 23 -10.73 15.13 8.83
N LYS A 24 -10.12 14.39 9.75
CA LYS A 24 -8.89 14.82 10.43
C LYS A 24 -7.74 15.01 9.42
N LEU A 25 -7.59 14.07 8.48
CA LEU A 25 -6.59 14.18 7.42
C LEU A 25 -6.82 15.43 6.56
N VAL A 26 -8.07 15.69 6.15
CA VAL A 26 -8.42 16.91 5.41
C VAL A 26 -8.11 18.18 6.21
N ALA A 27 -8.41 18.19 7.51
CA ALA A 27 -8.09 19.32 8.38
C ALA A 27 -6.57 19.58 8.47
N SER A 28 -5.75 18.53 8.40
CA SER A 28 -4.29 18.65 8.27
C SER A 28 -3.78 18.97 6.85
N GLY A 29 -4.67 19.24 5.89
CA GLY A 29 -4.32 19.52 4.50
C GLY A 29 -3.93 18.28 3.68
N ILE A 30 -4.17 17.07 4.19
CA ILE A 30 -3.80 15.81 3.55
C ILE A 30 -5.03 15.21 2.86
N SER A 31 -4.91 14.87 1.57
CA SER A 31 -5.94 14.13 0.86
C SER A 31 -6.08 12.70 1.40
N PRO A 32 -7.25 12.29 1.92
CA PRO A 32 -7.45 10.95 2.49
C PRO A 32 -7.25 9.82 1.46
N VAL A 33 -7.52 10.10 0.18
CA VAL A 33 -7.33 9.14 -0.90
C VAL A 33 -5.85 8.87 -1.13
N HIS A 34 -5.04 9.94 -1.20
CA HIS A 34 -3.60 9.80 -1.37
C HIS A 34 -2.94 9.17 -0.13
N HIS A 35 -3.40 9.51 1.07
CA HIS A 35 -2.93 8.88 2.30
C HIS A 35 -3.17 7.35 2.27
N LYS A 36 -4.39 6.92 1.95
CA LYS A 36 -4.74 5.49 1.84
C LYS A 36 -3.96 4.77 0.72
N GLN A 37 -3.68 5.45 -0.39
CA GLN A 37 -2.83 4.91 -1.46
C GLN A 37 -1.38 4.71 -0.99
N GLN A 38 -0.81 5.71 -0.32
CA GLN A 38 0.54 5.65 0.23
C GLN A 38 0.66 4.56 1.30
N GLU A 39 -0.33 4.41 2.17
CA GLU A 39 -0.36 3.35 3.18
C GLU A 39 -0.32 1.95 2.53
N LYS A 40 -1.13 1.73 1.48
CA LYS A 40 -1.09 0.47 0.72
C LYS A 40 0.27 0.22 0.08
N LEU A 41 0.89 1.25 -0.49
CA LEU A 41 2.23 1.14 -1.08
C LEU A 41 3.29 0.84 -0.02
N SER A 42 3.16 1.45 1.16
CA SER A 42 4.05 1.20 2.31
C SER A 42 3.96 -0.25 2.77
N ILE A 43 2.74 -0.81 2.89
CA ILE A 43 2.53 -2.22 3.25
C ILE A 43 3.20 -3.15 2.23
N VAL A 44 2.99 -2.91 0.92
CA VAL A 44 3.61 -3.74 -0.11
C VAL A 44 5.14 -3.62 -0.09
N GLY A 45 5.68 -2.42 0.13
CA GLY A 45 7.11 -2.21 0.30
C GLY A 45 7.67 -2.99 1.50
N ALA A 46 7.00 -2.94 2.65
CA ALA A 46 7.39 -3.70 3.84
C ALA A 46 7.36 -5.22 3.61
N VAL A 47 6.33 -5.72 2.93
CA VAL A 47 6.25 -7.14 2.56
C VAL A 47 7.38 -7.52 1.59
N ALA A 48 7.72 -6.66 0.63
CA ALA A 48 8.83 -6.92 -0.28
C ALA A 48 10.18 -6.98 0.46
N SER A 49 10.43 -6.07 1.41
CA SER A 49 11.65 -6.07 2.23
C SER A 49 11.77 -7.32 3.09
N THR A 50 10.72 -7.67 3.82
CA THR A 50 10.71 -8.89 4.67
C THR A 50 10.89 -10.16 3.83
N TRP A 51 10.26 -10.23 2.66
CA TRP A 51 10.45 -11.34 1.74
C TRP A 51 11.89 -11.45 1.22
N GLN A 52 12.53 -10.31 0.90
CA GLN A 52 13.93 -10.27 0.50
C GLN A 52 14.85 -10.76 1.62
N GLU A 53 14.65 -10.32 2.87
CA GLU A 53 15.43 -10.74 4.03
C GLU A 53 15.41 -12.27 4.22
N VAL A 54 14.23 -12.88 4.11
CA VAL A 54 14.07 -14.33 4.29
C VAL A 54 14.64 -15.13 3.11
N THR A 55 14.59 -14.57 1.90
CA THR A 55 14.93 -15.34 0.69
C THR A 55 16.38 -15.16 0.25
N ASN A 56 16.96 -13.97 0.39
CA ASN A 56 18.26 -13.62 -0.20
C ASN A 56 19.41 -14.55 0.22
N GLY A 57 19.42 -15.02 1.48
CA GLY A 57 20.45 -15.95 1.95
C GLY A 57 20.46 -17.31 1.25
N ARG A 58 19.37 -17.67 0.56
CA ARG A 58 19.23 -18.94 -0.19
C ARG A 58 19.45 -18.77 -1.69
N LEU A 59 19.75 -17.57 -2.15
CA LEU A 59 19.85 -17.23 -3.57
C LEU A 59 21.28 -16.94 -3.97
N ARG A 60 21.60 -17.23 -5.23
CA ARG A 60 22.81 -16.70 -5.86
C ARG A 60 22.71 -15.16 -5.90
N ALA A 61 23.82 -14.48 -5.66
CA ALA A 61 23.87 -13.01 -5.65
C ALA A 61 23.24 -12.37 -6.90
N SER A 62 23.54 -12.92 -8.10
CA SER A 62 22.94 -12.45 -9.36
C SER A 62 21.40 -12.54 -9.37
N THR A 63 20.85 -13.58 -8.76
CA THR A 63 19.40 -13.81 -8.69
C THR A 63 18.75 -12.85 -7.69
N ALA A 64 19.39 -12.61 -6.54
CA ALA A 64 18.91 -11.62 -5.58
C ALA A 64 18.87 -10.20 -6.20
N THR A 65 19.93 -9.80 -6.91
CA THR A 65 19.99 -8.52 -7.63
C THR A 65 18.91 -8.41 -8.70
N GLN A 66 18.71 -9.46 -9.49
CA GLN A 66 17.67 -9.48 -10.53
C GLN A 66 16.27 -9.31 -9.92
N ARG A 67 15.98 -9.99 -8.81
CA ARG A 67 14.68 -9.88 -8.14
C ARG A 67 14.44 -8.52 -7.50
N ASP A 68 15.48 -7.92 -6.90
CA ASP A 68 15.38 -6.55 -6.41
C ASP A 68 15.07 -5.56 -7.55
N ARG A 69 15.68 -5.77 -8.73
CA ARG A 69 15.39 -4.99 -9.93
C ARG A 69 13.93 -5.14 -10.36
N GLU A 70 13.42 -6.37 -10.42
CA GLU A 70 12.03 -6.66 -10.80
C GLU A 70 11.02 -6.05 -9.81
N ILE A 71 11.30 -6.15 -8.50
CA ILE A 71 10.47 -5.50 -7.48
C ILE A 71 10.42 -3.99 -7.71
N LYS A 72 11.58 -3.35 -7.88
CA LYS A 72 11.70 -1.89 -8.04
C LYS A 72 11.14 -1.37 -9.35
N ASN A 73 11.40 -2.06 -10.46
CA ASN A 73 11.11 -1.55 -11.81
C ASN A 73 9.79 -2.07 -12.37
N ASP A 74 9.35 -3.25 -11.96
CA ASP A 74 8.19 -3.91 -12.56
C ASP A 74 7.00 -4.00 -11.59
N LEU A 75 7.24 -4.34 -10.32
CA LEU A 75 6.15 -4.50 -9.35
C LEU A 75 5.68 -3.17 -8.75
N LEU A 76 6.59 -2.41 -8.13
CA LEU A 76 6.22 -1.15 -7.46
C LEU A 76 5.62 -0.10 -8.41
N PRO A 77 6.11 0.08 -9.66
CA PRO A 77 5.52 1.06 -10.57
C PRO A 77 4.14 0.63 -11.06
N LYS A 78 3.92 -0.66 -11.32
CA LYS A 78 2.58 -1.17 -11.71
C LYS A 78 1.55 -0.98 -10.60
N LEU A 79 1.96 -1.13 -9.34
CA LEU A 79 1.09 -0.86 -8.19
C LEU A 79 0.70 0.62 -8.10
N ARG A 80 1.64 1.53 -8.38
CA ARG A 80 1.35 2.98 -8.51
C ARG A 80 0.42 3.29 -9.68
N LEU A 81 0.57 2.59 -10.80
CA LEU A 81 -0.25 2.78 -12.00
C LEU A 81 -1.67 2.23 -11.83
N TRP A 82 -1.82 1.07 -11.18
CA TRP A 82 -3.13 0.46 -10.90
C TRP A 82 -3.97 1.31 -9.93
N GLN A 83 -3.31 2.04 -9.02
CA GLN A 83 -3.99 2.95 -8.08
C GLN A 83 -4.46 4.28 -8.70
N ARG A 84 -4.04 4.63 -9.93
CA ARG A 84 -4.48 5.84 -10.67
C ARG A 84 -5.69 5.60 -11.58
N ARG A 85 -6.09 4.34 -11.78
CA ARG A 85 -7.28 3.93 -12.53
C ARG A 85 -8.48 3.83 -11.60
#